data_AF-A0A0M2V5J8-F1
#
_entry.id   AF-A0A0M2V5J8-F1
#
_cell.length_a   1.000
_cell.length_b   1.000
_cell.length_c   1.000
_cell.angle_alpha   90.00
_cell.angle_beta   90.00
_cell.angle_gamma   90.00
#
_symmetry.space_group_name_H-M   'P 1'
#
loop_
_entity.id
_entity.type
_entity.pdbx_description
1 polymer ?
#
loop_
_entity_poly.entity_id
_entity_poly.type
_entity_poly.pdbx_seq_one_letter_code
_entity_poly.pdbx_strand_id
1 'polypeptide(L)' 'MSNVLNVVKLRNAKSDFKMLVVLTFCFVALSFFAIGFMYAQAPEVGILVKLLAIMGTINIAMVFYIIKKFNALSNT' A
#
# COMPACT_ATOMS: atom_id res chain seq x y z
N MET A 1 13.33 28.88 18.49
CA MET A 1 12.02 28.60 17.86
C MET A 1 12.03 27.44 16.84
N SER A 2 13.17 26.79 16.54
CA SER A 2 13.25 25.70 15.54
C SER A 2 12.86 24.30 16.04
N ASN A 3 12.97 24.02 17.35
CA ASN A 3 12.75 22.68 17.88
C ASN A 3 11.26 22.24 17.78
N VAL A 4 10.33 23.11 18.17
CA VAL A 4 8.89 22.82 18.14
C VAL A 4 8.39 22.57 16.72
N LEU A 5 8.88 23.34 15.75
CA LEU A 5 8.51 23.18 14.34
C LEU A 5 8.97 21.82 13.77
N ASN A 6 10.17 21.37 14.15
CA ASN A 6 10.68 20.05 13.74
C ASN A 6 9.88 18.90 14.37
N VAL A 7 9.50 19.01 15.65
CA VAL A 7 8.66 18.01 16.31
C VAL A 7 7.28 17.91 15.65
N VAL A 8 6.67 19.04 15.30
CA VAL A 8 5.37 19.08 14.60
C VAL A 8 5.48 18.45 13.20
N LYS A 9 6.53 18.77 12.44
CA LYS A 9 6.77 18.17 11.12
C LYS A 9 6.94 16.65 11.19
N LEU A 10 7.73 16.15 12.14
CA LEU A 10 7.93 14.71 12.32
C LEU A 10 6.63 14.00 12.71
N ARG A 11 5.82 14.61 13.59
CA ARG A 11 4.51 14.08 13.99
C ARG A 11 3.54 14.00 12.81
N ASN A 12 3.46 15.03 11.99
CA ASN A 12 2.63 15.02 10.78
C ASN A 12 3.11 13.94 9.80
N ALA A 13 4.42 13.84 9.56
CA ALA A 13 4.97 12.82 8.66
C ALA A 13 4.69 11.38 9.14
N LYS A 14 4.71 11.12 10.46
CA LYS A 14 4.28 9.84 11.03
C LYS A 14 2.78 9.58 10.85
N SER A 15 1.94 10.60 11.02
CA SER A 15 0.49 10.50 10.79
C SER A 15 0.17 10.20 9.33
N ASP A 16 0.80 10.92 8.40
CA ASP A 16 0.64 10.72 6.96
C ASP A 16 1.12 9.33 6.54
N PHE A 17 2.21 8.85 7.13
CA PHE A 17 2.68 7.49 6.91
C PHE A 17 1.68 6.45 7.41
N LYS A 18 1.08 6.63 8.60
CA LYS A 18 0.03 5.73 9.09
C LYS A 18 -1.17 5.70 8.15
N MET A 19 -1.61 6.85 7.66
CA MET A 19 -2.69 6.93 6.67
C MET A 19 -2.33 6.21 5.37
N LEU A 20 -1.10 6.37 4.88
CA LEU A 20 -0.59 5.67 3.71
C LEU A 20 -0.61 4.14 3.90
N VAL A 21 -0.20 3.64 5.06
CA VAL A 21 -0.27 2.20 5.39
C VAL A 21 -1.70 1.68 5.34
N VAL A 22 -2.64 2.39 5.96
CA VAL A 22 -4.07 2.02 5.93
C VAL A 22 -4.59 2.01 4.50
N LEU A 23 -4.26 3.03 3.70
CA LEU A 23 -4.71 3.14 2.33
C LEU A 23 -4.17 1.99 1.47
N THR A 24 -2.87 1.67 1.58
CA THR A 24 -2.27 0.54 0.86
C THR A 24 -2.91 -0.79 1.27
N PHE A 25 -3.18 -1.01 2.56
CA PHE A 25 -3.89 -2.20 3.01
C PHE A 25 -5.28 -2.32 2.37
N CYS A 26 -6.06 -1.24 2.36
CA CYS A 26 -7.37 -1.22 1.70
C CYS A 26 -7.27 -1.51 0.20
N PHE A 27 -6.29 -0.92 -0.50
CA PHE A 27 -6.07 -1.17 -1.93
C PHE A 27 -5.74 -2.63 -2.21
N VAL A 28 -4.85 -3.24 -1.41
CA VAL A 28 -4.51 -4.65 -1.53
C VAL A 28 -5.76 -5.51 -1.33
N ALA A 29 -6.53 -5.27 -0.26
CA ALA A 29 -7.75 -6.03 0.02
C ALA A 29 -8.79 -5.91 -1.11
N LEU A 30 -9.06 -4.68 -1.59
CA LEU A 30 -9.97 -4.44 -2.70
C LEU A 30 -9.50 -5.11 -4.00
N SER A 31 -8.19 -5.13 -4.26
CA SER A 31 -7.63 -5.78 -5.45
C SER A 31 -7.88 -7.28 -5.46
N PHE A 32 -7.66 -7.97 -4.34
CA PHE A 32 -7.96 -9.41 -4.22
C PHE A 32 -9.46 -9.69 -4.24
N PHE A 33 -10.26 -8.82 -3.63
CA PHE A 33 -11.72 -8.93 -3.68
C PHE A 33 -12.24 -8.82 -5.11
N ALA A 34 -11.77 -7.84 -5.89
CA ALA A 34 -12.16 -7.67 -7.29
C ALA A 34 -11.77 -8.89 -8.15
N ILE A 35 -10.56 -9.43 -7.95
CA ILE A 35 -10.10 -10.65 -8.64
C ILE A 35 -11.00 -11.84 -8.29
N GLY A 36 -11.32 -12.04 -7.01
CA GLY A 36 -12.22 -13.11 -6.57
C GLY A 36 -13.65 -12.96 -7.09
N PHE A 37 -14.16 -11.73 -7.16
CA PHE A 37 -15.47 -11.43 -7.71
C PHE A 37 -15.54 -11.71 -9.22
N MET A 38 -14.52 -11.30 -9.98
CA MET A 38 -14.40 -11.60 -11.40
C MET A 38 -14.34 -13.10 -11.66
N TYR A 39 -13.58 -13.84 -10.84
CA TYR A 39 -13.52 -15.30 -10.93
C TYR A 39 -14.87 -15.97 -10.72
N ALA A 40 -15.65 -15.48 -9.74
CA ALA A 40 -16.98 -16.01 -9.45
C ALA A 40 -17.98 -15.77 -10.59
N GLN A 41 -17.85 -14.66 -11.33
CA GLN A 41 -18.70 -14.36 -12.49
C GLN A 41 -18.28 -15.09 -13.77
N ALA A 42 -16.98 -15.17 -14.04
CA ALA A 42 -16.42 -15.79 -15.24
C ALA A 42 -15.17 -16.61 -14.86
N PRO A 43 -15.31 -17.93 -14.66
CA PRO A 43 -14.22 -18.79 -14.20
C PRO A 43 -13.22 -19.12 -15.33
N GLU A 44 -12.60 -18.09 -15.90
CA GLU A 44 -11.50 -18.21 -16.86
C GLU A 44 -10.14 -18.12 -16.16
N VAL A 45 -9.54 -19.28 -15.91
CA VAL A 45 -8.28 -19.42 -15.17
C VAL A 45 -7.13 -18.64 -15.82
N GLY A 46 -7.09 -18.59 -17.15
CA GLY A 46 -6.04 -17.87 -17.89
C GLY A 46 -6.05 -16.35 -17.66
N ILE A 47 -7.24 -15.75 -17.56
CA ILE A 47 -7.41 -14.32 -17.27
C ILE A 47 -7.08 -14.05 -15.80
N LEU A 48 -7.50 -14.96 -14.91
CA LEU A 48 -7.23 -14.86 -13.47
C LEU A 48 -5.74 -14.79 -13.16
N VAL A 49 -4.94 -15.68 -13.76
CA VAL A 49 -3.48 -15.75 -13.54
C VAL A 49 -2.82 -14.45 -13.99
N LYS A 50 -3.22 -13.89 -15.14
CA LYS A 50 -2.68 -12.62 -15.64
C LYS A 50 -3.02 -11.44 -14.72
N LEU A 51 -4.28 -11.35 -14.28
CA LEU A 51 -4.71 -10.33 -13.31
C LEU A 51 -3.96 -10.46 -11.99
N LEU A 52 -3.81 -11.68 -11.47
CA LEU A 52 -3.08 -11.94 -10.23
C LEU A 52 -1.61 -11.53 -10.35
N ALA A 53 -0.95 -11.83 -11.48
CA ALA A 53 0.44 -11.45 -11.71
C ALA A 53 0.62 -9.92 -11.75
N ILE A 54 -0.26 -9.21 -12.47
CA ILE A 54 -0.21 -7.75 -12.58
C ILE A 54 -0.50 -7.10 -11.22
N MET A 55 -1.62 -7.45 -10.60
CA MET A 55 -2.05 -6.85 -9.33
C MET A 55 -1.13 -7.24 -8.17
N GLY A 56 -0.60 -8.46 -8.19
CA GLY A 56 0.43 -8.90 -7.26
C GLY A 56 1.71 -8.05 -7.37
N THR A 57 2.17 -7.77 -8.59
CA THR A 57 3.35 -6.90 -8.81
C THR A 57 3.12 -5.49 -8.29
N ILE A 58 1.94 -4.90 -8.56
CA ILE A 58 1.56 -3.57 -8.07
C ILE A 58 1.51 -3.55 -6.54
N ASN A 59 0.91 -4.56 -5.92
CA ASN A 59 0.83 -4.69 -4.47
C ASN A 59 2.22 -4.80 -3.82
N ILE A 60 3.11 -5.61 -4.40
CA ILE A 60 4.51 -5.74 -3.93
C ILE A 60 5.23 -4.39 -4.05
N ALA A 61 5.09 -3.68 -5.16
CA ALA A 61 5.70 -2.36 -5.34
C ALA A 61 5.20 -1.33 -4.31
N MET A 62 3.89 -1.33 -3.99
CA MET A 62 3.34 -0.48 -2.94
C MET A 62 3.89 -0.83 -1.56
N VAL A 63 3.96 -2.12 -1.20
CA VAL A 63 4.55 -2.56 0.07
C VAL A 63 6.03 -2.17 0.16
N PHE A 64 6.79 -2.33 -0.91
CA PHE A 64 8.19 -1.91 -0.97
C PHE A 64 8.34 -0.39 -0.76
N TYR A 65 7.46 0.41 -1.37
CA TYR A 65 7.43 1.85 -1.15
C TYR A 65 7.17 2.21 0.32
N ILE A 66 6.23 1.52 0.98
CA ILE A 66 5.94 1.71 2.40
C ILE A 66 7.17 1.39 3.25
N ILE A 67 7.83 0.26 3.02
CA ILE A 67 9.04 -0.13 3.77
C ILE A 67 10.15 0.92 3.59
N LYS A 68 10.38 1.37 2.36
CA LYS A 68 11.37 2.41 2.07
C LYS A 68 11.05 3.72 2.80
N LYS A 69 9.78 4.12 2.82
CA LYS A 69 9.33 5.35 3.50
C LYS A 69 9.41 5.23 5.02
N PHE A 70 9.10 4.04 5.57
CA PHE A 70 9.29 3.73 6.99
C PHE A 70 10.75 3.88 7.41
N ASN A 71 11.68 3.29 6.66
CA ASN A 71 13.11 3.38 6.95
C ASN A 71 13.60 4.84 6.95
N ALA A 72 13.14 5.66 5.99
CA ALA A 72 13.47 7.08 5.96
C ALA A 72 12.94 7.82 7.22
N LEU A 73 11.70 7.55 7.62
CA LEU A 73 11.07 8.14 8.81
C LEU A 73 11.68 7.64 10.13
N SER A 74 12.21 6.41 10.17
CA SER A 74 12.81 5.82 11.37
C SER A 74 14.26 6.28 11.59
N ASN A 75 14.96 6.65 10.52
CA ASN A 75 16.34 7.16 10.56
C ASN A 75 16.41 8.69 10.73
N THR A 76 15.27 9.36 10.96
CA THR A 76 15.17 10.80 11.24
C THR A 76 14.78 11.02 12.69
#